data_AF-A0A9P7T6E6-F1
#
_entry.id   AF-A0A9P7T6E6-F1
#
_cell.length_a   1.000
_cell.length_b   1.000
_cell.length_c   1.000
_cell.angle_alpha   90.00
_cell.angle_beta   90.00
_cell.angle_gamma   90.00
#
_symmetry.space_group_name_H-M   'P 1'
#
loop_
_entity.id
_entity.type
_entity.pdbx_description
1 polymer ?
#
loop_
_entity_poly.entity_id
_entity_poly.type
_entity_poly.pdbx_seq_one_letter_code
_entity_poly.pdbx_strand_id
1 'polypeptide(L)'
;MSKVTEELIGILKARYPRGLTTSIAPPKNTPLPSEPILVYGKLKVPNNPSKGWERVETGRNDAYSAAKCGFKNNSSVAFTFVADPCDDAEFEVEWPKYDDELYEQQQ
;
A
#
# COMPACT_ATOMS: atom_id res chain seq x y z
N MET A 1 18.44 -1.76 1.02
CA MET A 1 17.21 -1.56 0.23
C MET A 1 17.16 -0.09 -0.18
N SER A 2 16.07 0.40 -0.79
CA SER A 2 15.92 1.86 -0.90
C SER A 2 15.76 2.47 0.50
N LYS A 3 16.30 3.67 0.74
CA LYS A 3 16.20 4.36 2.04
C LYS A 3 14.73 4.57 2.47
N VAL A 4 13.85 4.84 1.51
CA VAL A 4 12.41 5.03 1.75
C VAL A 4 11.75 3.74 2.25
N THR A 5 12.13 2.58 1.69
CA THR A 5 11.61 1.27 2.14
C THR A 5 12.04 0.97 3.58
N GLU A 6 13.29 1.28 3.92
CA GLU A 6 13.82 1.08 5.28
C GLU A 6 13.12 1.98 6.30
N GLU A 7 12.92 3.26 5.98
CA GLU A 7 12.17 4.20 6.82
C GLU A 7 10.72 3.76 7.02
N LEU A 8 10.03 3.33 5.95
CA LEU A 8 8.66 2.81 6.03
C LEU A 8 8.57 1.59 6.95
N ILE A 9 9.46 0.60 6.79
CA ILE A 9 9.50 -0.58 7.66
C ILE A 9 9.76 -0.18 9.11
N GLY A 10 10.67 0.77 9.35
CA GLY A 10 10.95 1.28 10.69
C GLY A 10 9.72 1.89 11.36
N ILE A 11 8.98 2.73 10.63
CA ILE A 11 7.73 3.34 11.11
C ILE A 11 6.68 2.27 11.40
N LEU A 12 6.53 1.29 10.52
CA LEU A 12 5.55 0.21 10.68
C LEU A 12 5.86 -0.64 11.91
N LYS A 13 7.12 -1.02 12.13
CA LYS A 13 7.56 -1.76 13.34
C LYS A 13 7.33 -0.95 14.62
N ALA A 14 7.61 0.35 14.59
CA ALA A 14 7.49 1.21 15.78
C ALA A 14 6.03 1.51 16.16
N ARG A 15 5.17 1.80 15.17
CA ARG A 15 3.79 2.25 15.41
C ARG A 15 2.76 1.12 15.38
N TYR A 16 3.03 0.07 14.61
CA TYR A 16 2.11 -1.05 14.39
C TYR A 16 2.78 -2.40 14.69
N PRO A 17 3.27 -2.62 15.93
CA PRO A 17 3.99 -3.84 16.29
C PRO A 17 3.13 -5.10 16.20
N ARG A 18 1.79 -4.97 16.21
CA ARG A 18 0.83 -6.08 16.05
C ARG A 18 0.25 -6.17 14.63
N GLY A 19 0.87 -5.50 13.67
CA GLY A 19 0.37 -5.42 12.30
C GLY A 19 -0.65 -4.30 12.07
N LEU A 20 -1.14 -4.25 10.83
CA LEU A 20 -2.09 -3.26 10.35
C LEU A 20 -3.51 -3.82 10.47
N THR A 21 -4.41 -3.08 11.10
CA THR A 21 -5.81 -3.52 11.25
C THR A 21 -6.72 -2.59 10.47
N THR A 22 -7.58 -3.17 9.63
CA THR A 22 -8.54 -2.43 8.83
C THR A 22 -9.63 -1.81 9.71
N SER A 23 -10.15 -0.66 9.30
CA SER A 23 -11.21 0.04 10.05
C SER A 23 -12.62 -0.42 9.66
N ILE A 24 -12.79 -0.99 8.46
CA ILE A 24 -14.08 -1.49 7.98
C ILE A 24 -14.40 -2.84 8.62
N ALA A 25 -15.65 -3.04 9.03
CA ALA A 25 -16.12 -4.29 9.60
C ALA A 25 -16.39 -5.37 8.52
N PRO A 26 -15.97 -6.63 8.73
CA PRO A 26 -15.20 -7.12 9.87
C PRO A 26 -13.72 -6.70 9.79
N PRO A 27 -13.10 -6.26 10.91
CA PRO A 27 -11.68 -5.89 10.91
C PRO A 27 -10.79 -7.07 10.49
N LYS A 28 -9.92 -6.83 9.53
CA LYS A 28 -8.88 -7.73 9.07
C LYS A 28 -7.54 -7.24 9.59
N ASN A 29 -6.76 -8.14 10.18
CA ASN A 29 -5.41 -7.84 10.63
C ASN A 29 -4.41 -8.42 9.63
N THR A 30 -3.51 -7.55 9.15
CA THR A 30 -2.35 -7.91 8.34
C THR A 30 -1.12 -7.89 9.25
N PRO A 31 -0.56 -9.05 9.63
CA PRO A 31 0.59 -9.11 10.53
C PRO A 31 1.82 -8.54 9.84
N LEU A 32 2.73 -8.00 10.66
CA LEU A 32 4.03 -7.51 10.18
C LEU A 32 5.06 -8.65 10.27
N PRO A 33 5.64 -9.12 9.15
CA PRO A 33 6.65 -10.17 9.18
C PRO A 33 7.92 -9.73 9.94
N SER A 34 8.66 -10.70 10.48
CA SER A 34 9.97 -10.46 11.12
C SER A 34 10.97 -9.86 10.13
N GLU A 35 11.02 -10.45 8.94
CA GLU A 35 11.83 -10.05 7.78
C GLU A 35 10.89 -9.59 6.64
N PRO A 36 10.35 -8.36 6.73
CA PRO A 36 9.35 -7.90 5.77
C PRO A 36 9.99 -7.61 4.41
N ILE A 37 9.52 -8.32 3.38
CA ILE A 37 9.77 -7.96 1.98
C ILE A 37 8.59 -7.14 1.50
N LEU A 38 8.84 -5.86 1.25
CA LEU A 38 7.82 -4.89 0.91
C LEU A 38 7.82 -4.65 -0.60
N VAL A 39 6.63 -4.75 -1.20
CA VAL A 39 6.42 -4.49 -2.63
C VAL A 39 5.39 -3.39 -2.80
N TYR A 40 5.50 -2.67 -3.91
CA TYR A 40 4.69 -1.49 -4.18
C TYR A 40 3.71 -1.74 -5.32
N GLY A 41 2.55 -1.10 -5.21
CA GLY A 41 1.49 -1.15 -6.20
C GLY A 41 1.14 0.24 -6.69
N LYS A 42 0.89 0.35 -8.00
CA LYS A 42 0.26 1.53 -8.61
C LYS A 42 -1.15 1.17 -9.08
N LEU A 43 -2.04 2.15 -9.17
CA LEU A 43 -3.36 1.92 -9.76
C LEU A 43 -3.22 1.56 -11.25
N LYS A 44 -3.95 0.52 -11.70
CA LYS A 44 -4.02 0.16 -13.13
C LYS A 44 -4.57 1.30 -13.98
N VAL A 45 -5.59 1.99 -13.46
CA VAL A 45 -6.16 3.19 -14.06
C VAL A 45 -5.99 4.34 -13.07
N PRO A 46 -5.30 5.43 -13.47
CA PRO A 46 -5.12 6.59 -12.61
C PRO A 46 -6.44 7.08 -12.02
N ASN A 47 -6.45 7.37 -10.72
CA ASN A 47 -7.61 7.85 -9.97
C ASN A 47 -8.82 6.90 -9.93
N ASN A 48 -8.70 5.64 -10.37
CA ASN A 48 -9.79 4.68 -10.32
C ASN A 48 -9.39 3.41 -9.54
N PRO A 49 -9.65 3.36 -8.22
CA PRO A 49 -9.30 2.21 -7.39
C PRO A 49 -10.08 0.94 -7.70
N SER A 50 -11.27 1.05 -8.32
CA SER A 50 -12.08 -0.12 -8.69
C SER A 50 -11.43 -1.01 -9.75
N LYS A 51 -10.43 -0.48 -10.48
CA LYS A 51 -9.68 -1.22 -11.50
C LYS A 51 -8.52 -2.02 -10.91
N GLY A 52 -8.28 -1.89 -9.60
CA GLY A 52 -7.26 -2.63 -8.88
C GLY A 52 -5.84 -2.08 -9.10
N TRP A 53 -4.89 -2.86 -8.57
CA TRP A 53 -3.50 -2.48 -8.47
C TRP A 53 -2.62 -3.33 -9.40
N GLU A 54 -1.55 -2.73 -9.89
CA GLU A 54 -0.49 -3.38 -10.63
C GLU A 54 0.79 -3.32 -9.79
N ARG A 55 1.43 -4.47 -9.62
CA ARG A 55 2.72 -4.55 -8.93
C ARG A 55 3.76 -3.75 -9.71
N VAL A 56 4.55 -2.98 -8.97
CA VAL A 56 5.65 -2.20 -9.52
C VAL A 56 6.96 -2.93 -9.28
N GLU A 57 7.72 -3.12 -10.35
CA GLU A 57 9.10 -3.57 -10.25
C GLU A 57 9.97 -2.43 -9.74
N THR A 58 10.26 -2.48 -8.44
CA THR A 58 11.30 -1.68 -7.82
C THR A 58 12.58 -2.51 -7.85
N GLY A 59 13.32 -2.46 -8.96
CA GLY A 59 14.60 -3.16 -9.07
C GLY A 59 15.60 -2.72 -7.99
N ARG A 60 16.69 -3.47 -7.82
CA ARG A 60 17.71 -3.20 -6.79
C ARG A 60 18.62 -2.00 -7.08
N ASN A 61 18.54 -1.41 -8.28
CA ASN A 61 19.46 -0.37 -8.73
C ASN A 61 18.74 0.98 -8.95
N ASP A 62 19.53 2.04 -8.88
CA ASP A 62 19.25 3.42 -9.29
C ASP A 62 18.61 3.59 -10.68
N ALA A 63 18.67 2.54 -11.51
CA ALA A 63 17.94 2.44 -12.77
C ALA A 63 16.41 2.57 -12.63
N TYR A 64 15.83 2.29 -11.45
CA TYR A 64 14.38 2.32 -11.19
C TYR A 64 13.99 3.53 -10.33
N SER A 65 13.83 4.69 -10.97
CA SER A 65 13.24 5.87 -10.30
C SER A 65 11.71 5.75 -10.24
N ALA A 66 11.07 6.44 -9.30
CA ALA A 66 9.61 6.44 -9.19
C ALA A 66 8.91 6.80 -10.52
N ALA A 67 9.48 7.76 -11.26
CA ALA A 67 9.01 8.14 -12.59
C ALA A 67 9.13 7.00 -13.62
N LYS A 68 10.25 6.26 -13.63
CA LYS A 68 10.44 5.08 -14.49
C LYS A 68 9.53 3.92 -14.12
N CYS A 69 9.16 3.83 -12.85
CA CYS A 69 8.14 2.90 -12.35
C CYS A 69 6.69 3.34 -12.68
N GLY A 70 6.51 4.48 -13.35
CA GLY A 70 5.21 4.98 -13.79
C GLY A 70 4.47 5.83 -12.76
N PHE A 71 5.12 6.20 -11.65
CA PHE A 71 4.54 7.14 -10.69
C PHE A 71 4.70 8.57 -11.19
N LYS A 72 3.60 9.31 -11.17
CA LYS A 72 3.57 10.76 -11.36
C LYS A 72 3.45 11.44 -10.00
N ASN A 73 3.76 12.74 -9.95
CA ASN A 73 3.48 13.54 -8.75
C ASN A 73 2.00 13.37 -8.36
N ASN A 74 1.74 13.28 -7.05
CA ASN A 74 0.40 13.03 -6.48
C ASN A 74 -0.23 11.67 -6.85
N SER A 75 0.56 10.71 -7.34
CA SER A 75 0.05 9.34 -7.53
C SER A 75 -0.10 8.63 -6.20
N SER A 76 -1.19 7.89 -6.05
CA SER A 76 -1.36 6.95 -4.94
C SER A 76 -0.41 5.76 -5.10
N VAL A 77 0.16 5.33 -3.98
CA VAL A 77 1.03 4.15 -3.88
C VAL A 77 0.44 3.22 -2.84
N ALA A 78 0.24 1.96 -3.21
CA ALA A 78 -0.07 0.89 -2.27
C ALA A 78 1.20 0.13 -1.91
N PHE A 79 1.18 -0.55 -0.77
CA PHE A 79 2.22 -1.50 -0.41
C PHE A 79 1.60 -2.76 0.21
N THR A 80 2.32 -3.86 0.10
CA THR A 80 1.99 -5.13 0.77
C THR A 80 3.27 -5.89 1.13
N PHE A 81 3.13 -6.93 1.94
CA PHE A 81 4.22 -7.83 2.31
C PHE A 81 4.12 -9.13 1.51
N VAL A 82 5.26 -9.64 1.05
CA VAL A 82 5.38 -10.93 0.37
C VAL A 82 6.41 -11.81 1.09
N ALA A 83 6.34 -13.12 0.89
CA ALA A 83 7.31 -14.05 1.44
C ALA A 83 8.56 -14.15 0.55
N ASP A 84 8.35 -14.14 -0.78
CA ASP A 84 9.40 -14.10 -1.79
C ASP A 84 9.23 -12.90 -2.73
N PRO A 85 10.33 -12.26 -3.20
CA PRO A 85 10.25 -11.22 -4.21
C PRO A 85 9.56 -11.63 -5.52
N CYS A 86 9.46 -12.92 -5.83
CA CYS A 86 8.79 -13.42 -7.03
C CYS A 86 7.31 -13.73 -6.83
N ASP A 87 6.77 -13.63 -5.62
CA ASP A 87 5.37 -13.96 -5.33
C ASP A 87 4.39 -12.96 -5.96
N ASP A 88 3.18 -13.44 -6.25
CA ASP A 88 2.08 -12.56 -6.61
C ASP A 88 1.72 -11.64 -5.44
N ALA A 89 1.56 -10.35 -5.74
CA ALA A 89 1.26 -9.33 -4.74
C ALA A 89 -0.21 -8.91 -4.81
N GLU A 90 -0.93 -9.08 -3.70
CA GLU A 90 -2.28 -8.57 -3.53
C GLU A 90 -2.26 -7.31 -2.65
N PHE A 91 -2.89 -6.24 -3.15
CA PHE A 91 -2.91 -4.93 -2.51
C PHE A 91 -4.31 -4.64 -1.97
N GLU A 92 -4.51 -4.95 -0.70
CA GLU A 92 -5.74 -4.62 0.02
C GLU A 92 -5.65 -3.19 0.55
N VAL A 93 -6.40 -2.28 -0.08
CA VAL A 93 -6.38 -0.86 0.27
C VAL A 93 -7.78 -0.40 0.63
N GLU A 94 -7.93 0.05 1.87
CA GLU A 94 -9.11 0.80 2.30
C GLU A 94 -9.03 2.22 1.75
N TRP A 95 -10.05 2.61 1.00
CA TRP A 95 -10.18 3.97 0.51
C TRP A 95 -11.08 4.76 1.46
N PRO A 96 -10.63 5.93 1.94
CA PRO A 96 -11.52 6.83 2.65
C PRO A 96 -12.64 7.21 1.70
N LYS A 97 -13.87 6.85 2.07
CA LYS A 97 -15.08 7.30 1.39
C LYS A 97 -15.66 8.43 2.21
N TYR A 98 -16.19 9.44 1.54
CA TYR A 98 -17.17 10.31 2.20
C TYR A 98 -18.40 9.45 2.43
N ASP A 99 -18.76 9.31 3.70
CA ASP A 99 -19.99 8.62 4.09
C ASP A 99 -21.13 9.61 3.84
N ASP A 100 -21.68 9.60 2.62
CA ASP A 100 -22.77 10.51 2.23
C ASP A 100 -24.02 10.30 3.12
N GLU A 101 -24.14 9.15 3.80
CA GLU A 101 -25.24 8.83 4.72
C GLU A 101 -25.17 9.58 6.07
N LEU A 102 -24.05 10.21 6.40
CA LEU A 102 -23.90 10.96 7.67
C LEU A 102 -24.46 12.39 7.60
N TYR A 103 -24.82 12.87 6.40
CA TYR A 103 -25.38 14.22 6.19
C TYR A 103 -26.91 14.27 6.10
N GLU A 104 -27.62 13.15 6.18
CA GLU A 104 -29.09 13.14 6.16
C GLU A 104 -29.75 13.27 7.55
N GLN A 105 -28.99 13.23 8.66
CA GLN A 105 -29.53 13.29 10.03
C GLN A 105 -29.54 14.68 10.69
N GLN A 106 -29.28 15.75 9.94
CA GLN A 106 -29.51 17.13 10.41
C GLN A 106 -30.50 17.84 9.48
N GLN A 107 -31.75 17.36 9.48
CA GLN A 107 -32.93 18.13 9.03
C GLN A 107 -33.55 18.90 10.19
#